data_AF-A0A351I066-F1
#
_entry.id   AF-A0A351I066-F1
#
_cell.length_a   1.000
_cell.length_b   1.000
_cell.length_c   1.000
_cell.angle_alpha   90.00
_cell.angle_beta   90.00
_cell.angle_gamma   90.00
#
_symmetry.space_group_name_H-M   'P 1'
#
loop_
_entity.id
_entity.type
_entity.pdbx_description
1 polymer ?
#
loop_
_entity_poly.entity_id
_entity_poly.type
_entity_poly.pdbx_seq_one_letter_code
_entity_poly.pdbx_strand_id
1 'polypeptide(L)'
;MLRTQLRPLYEEHRKGIDKVVQLSRAMGIKLERQITSAASEREIMIGGPLYHKIIQIKDIISDVLPPPMYIIETYLTAMELVDAADARASRERIDELAKYGLKLRDGNVQTKTPGYNERLPQWERALPNDVPEEPELERLMTKASVEPAHKFFDALENRLIPATKRGDIAEAKNILRKNMLPLYEEHRKNIDLLVAAADKKFKEIERKILE
;
A
#
# COMPACT_ATOMS: atom_id res chain seq x y z
N MET A 1 5.25 21.57 -20.07
CA MET A 1 4.69 22.53 -19.08
C MET A 1 3.70 21.88 -18.12
N LEU A 2 2.68 21.15 -18.58
CA LEU A 2 1.68 20.51 -17.68
C LEU A 2 2.28 19.50 -16.68
N ARG A 3 3.21 18.62 -17.11
CA ARG A 3 3.81 17.61 -16.22
C ARG A 3 4.66 18.19 -15.08
N THR A 4 5.31 19.33 -15.28
CA THR A 4 6.12 20.00 -14.25
C THR A 4 5.27 20.67 -13.17
N GLN A 5 3.97 20.91 -13.42
CA GLN A 5 3.05 21.52 -12.45
C GLN A 5 2.31 20.50 -11.58
N LEU A 6 2.02 19.30 -12.10
CA LEU A 6 1.20 18.31 -11.40
C LEU A 6 1.93 17.63 -10.21
N ARG A 7 3.25 17.45 -10.27
CA ARG A 7 4.00 16.77 -9.21
C ARG A 7 4.04 17.57 -7.90
N PRO A 8 4.38 18.89 -7.89
CA PRO A 8 4.28 19.68 -6.67
C PRO A 8 2.87 19.66 -6.06
N LEU A 9 1.83 19.68 -6.90
CA LEU A 9 0.44 19.56 -6.46
C LEU A 9 0.13 18.18 -5.87
N TYR A 10 0.62 17.10 -6.48
CA TYR A 10 0.51 15.75 -5.91
C TYR A 10 1.25 15.63 -4.58
N GLU A 11 2.45 16.20 -4.46
CA GLU A 11 3.24 16.17 -3.23
C GLU A 11 2.58 17.00 -2.11
N GLU A 12 1.99 18.14 -2.44
CA GLU A 12 1.17 18.94 -1.51
C GLU A 12 -0.08 18.16 -1.08
N HIS A 13 -0.82 17.58 -2.03
CA HIS A 13 -1.95 16.72 -1.75
C HIS A 13 -1.54 15.56 -0.84
N ARG A 14 -0.42 14.88 -1.14
CA ARG A 14 0.08 13.74 -0.35
C ARG A 14 0.45 14.14 1.06
N LYS A 15 1.03 15.33 1.28
CA LYS A 15 1.27 15.86 2.64
C LYS A 15 -0.04 16.05 3.40
N GLY A 16 -1.08 16.55 2.73
CA GLY A 16 -2.43 16.65 3.29
C GLY A 16 -2.99 15.28 3.71
N ILE A 17 -2.88 14.28 2.82
CA ILE A 17 -3.29 12.90 3.08
C ILE A 17 -2.52 12.30 4.26
N ASP A 18 -1.19 12.44 4.28
CA ASP A 18 -0.35 11.96 5.39
C ASP A 18 -0.77 12.60 6.73
N LYS A 19 -1.18 13.88 6.72
CA LYS A 19 -1.71 14.55 7.91
C LYS A 19 -3.04 13.98 8.37
N VAL A 20 -3.98 13.74 7.45
CA VAL A 20 -5.26 13.07 7.76
C VAL A 20 -5.00 11.72 8.41
N VAL A 21 -4.10 10.92 7.85
CA VAL A 21 -3.74 9.60 8.38
C VAL A 21 -3.16 9.68 9.79
N GLN A 22 -2.25 10.62 10.04
CA GLN A 22 -1.69 10.83 11.37
C GLN A 22 -2.77 11.17 12.40
N LEU A 23 -3.71 12.05 12.03
CA LEU A 23 -4.82 12.43 12.90
C LEU A 23 -5.77 11.26 13.14
N SER A 24 -6.14 10.51 12.11
CA SER A 24 -6.99 9.32 12.21
C SER A 24 -6.36 8.24 13.08
N ARG A 25 -5.05 7.97 12.94
CA ARG A 25 -4.31 7.04 13.81
C ARG A 25 -4.31 7.51 15.27
N ALA A 26 -4.06 8.79 15.53
CA ALA A 26 -4.10 9.34 16.89
C ALA A 26 -5.50 9.23 17.51
N MET A 27 -6.54 9.46 16.71
CA MET A 27 -7.94 9.28 17.13
C MET A 27 -8.24 7.81 17.46
N GLY A 28 -7.80 6.88 16.61
CA GLY A 28 -7.91 5.43 16.84
C GLY A 28 -7.27 5.00 18.16
N ILE A 29 -6.02 5.40 18.43
CA ILE A 29 -5.32 5.11 19.69
C ILE A 29 -6.08 5.66 20.91
N LYS A 30 -6.64 6.87 20.79
CA LYS A 30 -7.44 7.47 21.88
C LYS A 30 -8.71 6.67 22.14
N LEU A 31 -9.38 6.21 21.07
CA LEU A 31 -10.60 5.42 21.14
C LEU A 31 -10.32 4.04 21.76
N GLU A 32 -9.23 3.38 21.36
CA GLU A 32 -8.79 2.11 21.97
C GLU A 32 -8.55 2.25 23.47
N ARG A 33 -7.89 3.33 23.93
CA ARG A 33 -7.70 3.59 25.37
C ARG A 33 -9.01 3.79 26.13
N GLN A 34 -9.98 4.49 25.53
CA GLN A 34 -11.30 4.68 26.14
C GLN A 34 -12.03 3.34 26.32
N ILE A 35 -11.90 2.46 25.34
CA ILE A 35 -12.46 1.11 25.40
C ILE A 35 -11.86 0.34 26.58
N THR A 36 -10.54 0.36 26.74
CA THR A 36 -9.86 -0.36 27.84
C THR A 36 -10.15 0.22 29.23
N SER A 37 -10.42 1.53 29.35
CA SER A 37 -10.51 2.18 30.67
C SER A 37 -11.92 2.37 31.21
N ALA A 38 -12.96 2.42 30.37
CA ALA A 38 -14.30 2.83 30.84
C ALA A 38 -15.50 2.40 29.99
N ALA A 39 -15.32 1.73 28.85
CA ALA A 39 -16.45 1.42 27.97
C ALA A 39 -17.30 0.26 28.49
N SER A 40 -18.61 0.39 28.36
CA SER A 40 -19.55 -0.70 28.67
C SER A 40 -19.57 -1.75 27.56
N GLU A 41 -19.98 -2.97 27.88
CA GLU A 41 -20.08 -4.09 26.92
C GLU A 41 -20.96 -3.74 25.71
N ARG A 42 -22.06 -3.02 25.92
CA ARG A 42 -22.97 -2.54 24.85
C ARG A 42 -22.32 -1.54 23.89
N GLU A 43 -21.33 -0.80 24.35
CA GLU A 43 -20.66 0.20 23.52
C GLU A 43 -19.60 -0.43 22.61
N ILE A 44 -18.97 -1.51 23.07
CA ILE A 44 -17.82 -2.16 22.42
C ILE A 44 -18.22 -3.36 21.56
N MET A 45 -19.40 -3.94 21.79
CA MET A 45 -19.91 -5.06 20.99
C MET A 45 -20.07 -4.68 19.51
N ILE A 46 -20.08 -5.70 18.65
CA ILE A 46 -20.38 -5.51 17.22
C ILE A 46 -21.77 -4.88 17.09
N GLY A 47 -21.88 -3.81 16.30
CA GLY A 47 -23.08 -2.96 16.20
C GLY A 47 -23.20 -1.85 17.27
N GLY A 48 -22.28 -1.81 18.24
CA GLY A 48 -22.23 -0.76 19.26
C GLY A 48 -21.65 0.57 18.75
N PRO A 49 -21.96 1.70 19.40
CA PRO A 49 -21.53 3.03 18.96
C PRO A 49 -20.00 3.24 18.92
N LEU A 50 -19.21 2.59 19.79
CA LEU A 50 -17.74 2.70 19.73
C LEU A 50 -17.15 1.80 18.64
N TYR A 51 -17.71 0.61 18.43
CA TYR A 51 -17.34 -0.27 17.31
C TYR A 51 -17.54 0.42 15.95
N HIS A 52 -18.69 1.07 15.73
CA HIS A 52 -18.94 1.83 14.51
C HIS A 52 -17.94 2.97 14.29
N LYS A 53 -17.54 3.68 15.36
CA LYS A 53 -16.52 4.73 15.26
C LYS A 53 -15.16 4.17 14.85
N ILE A 54 -14.78 2.99 15.35
CA ILE A 54 -13.53 2.31 14.93
C ILE A 54 -13.58 2.01 13.43
N ILE A 55 -14.68 1.42 12.95
CA ILE A 55 -14.84 1.09 11.53
C ILE A 55 -14.71 2.36 10.69
N GLN A 56 -15.47 3.42 11.01
CA GLN A 56 -15.42 4.67 10.25
C GLN A 56 -14.02 5.28 10.17
N ILE A 57 -13.26 5.25 11.27
CA ILE A 57 -11.88 5.76 11.27
C ILE A 57 -10.97 4.87 10.40
N LYS A 58 -11.15 3.54 10.46
CA LYS A 58 -10.42 2.61 9.59
C LYS A 58 -10.75 2.82 8.11
N ASP A 59 -12.03 3.03 7.78
CA ASP A 59 -12.48 3.30 6.41
C ASP A 59 -11.92 4.61 5.88
N ILE A 60 -11.93 5.69 6.69
CA ILE A 60 -11.29 6.96 6.33
C ILE A 60 -9.81 6.76 5.98
N ILE A 61 -9.08 5.95 6.74
CA ILE A 61 -7.66 5.68 6.45
C ILE A 61 -7.51 4.88 5.15
N SER A 62 -8.36 3.87 4.95
CA SER A 62 -8.34 3.00 3.76
C SER A 62 -8.75 3.72 2.47
N ASP A 63 -9.67 4.69 2.54
CA ASP A 63 -10.15 5.45 1.38
C ASP A 63 -9.11 6.44 0.85
N VAL A 64 -8.24 6.95 1.72
CA VAL A 64 -7.27 8.01 1.38
C VAL A 64 -5.86 7.49 1.11
N LEU A 65 -5.52 6.30 1.58
CA LEU A 65 -4.19 5.72 1.37
C LEU A 65 -4.24 4.47 0.49
N PRO A 66 -3.38 4.38 -0.54
CA PRO A 66 -3.12 3.09 -1.15
C PRO A 66 -2.58 2.13 -0.08
N PRO A 67 -3.11 0.91 0.03
CA PRO A 67 -2.60 -0.08 0.97
C PRO A 67 -1.10 -0.33 0.73
N PRO A 68 -0.27 -0.48 1.78
CA PRO A 68 1.18 -0.65 1.63
C PRO A 68 1.57 -1.94 0.90
N MET A 69 0.66 -2.92 0.88
CA MET A 69 0.82 -4.17 0.13
C MET A 69 0.35 -4.06 -1.33
N TYR A 70 -0.02 -2.86 -1.80
CA TYR A 70 -0.39 -2.62 -3.19
C TYR A 70 0.69 -1.80 -3.91
N ILE A 71 1.40 -2.40 -4.86
CA ILE A 71 2.57 -1.79 -5.53
C ILE A 71 2.24 -0.69 -6.56
N ILE A 72 0.99 -0.20 -6.60
CA ILE A 72 0.53 0.80 -7.58
C ILE A 72 1.30 2.13 -7.50
N GLU A 73 1.60 2.62 -6.30
CA GLU A 73 2.37 3.86 -6.11
C GLU A 73 3.83 3.68 -6.55
N THR A 74 4.40 2.49 -6.34
CA THR A 74 5.72 2.13 -6.87
C THR A 74 5.71 2.07 -8.40
N TYR A 75 4.66 1.54 -9.02
CA TYR A 75 4.53 1.54 -10.47
C TYR A 75 4.38 2.94 -11.06
N LEU A 76 3.59 3.80 -10.42
CA LEU A 76 3.54 5.22 -10.78
C LEU A 76 4.93 5.88 -10.72
N THR A 77 5.66 5.66 -9.64
CA THR A 77 7.02 6.18 -9.45
C THR A 77 7.98 5.65 -10.52
N ALA A 78 7.87 4.37 -10.90
CA ALA A 78 8.67 3.77 -11.96
C ALA A 78 8.40 4.43 -13.33
N MET A 79 7.13 4.73 -13.65
CA MET A 79 6.76 5.46 -14.86
C MET A 79 7.35 6.88 -14.85
N GLU A 80 7.25 7.60 -13.73
CA GLU A 80 7.83 8.94 -13.58
C GLU A 80 9.36 8.94 -13.71
N LEU A 81 10.02 7.90 -13.20
CA LEU A 81 11.47 7.74 -13.31
C LEU A 81 11.90 7.62 -14.78
N VAL A 82 11.20 6.81 -15.57
CA VAL A 82 11.45 6.67 -17.01
C VAL A 82 11.16 7.98 -17.74
N ASP A 83 10.05 8.64 -17.42
CA ASP A 83 9.66 9.91 -18.04
C ASP A 83 10.67 11.02 -17.72
N ALA A 84 11.17 11.09 -16.49
CA ALA A 84 12.20 12.05 -16.08
C ALA A 84 13.52 11.80 -16.82
N ALA A 85 13.90 10.53 -17.00
CA ALA A 85 15.09 10.18 -17.75
C ALA A 85 14.96 10.54 -19.24
N ASP A 86 13.81 10.25 -19.87
CA ASP A 86 13.51 10.59 -21.26
C ASP A 86 13.52 12.11 -21.50
N ALA A 87 13.00 12.88 -20.54
CA ALA A 87 13.03 14.34 -20.54
C ALA A 87 14.40 14.94 -20.20
N ARG A 88 15.44 14.11 -19.97
CA ARG A 88 16.79 14.52 -19.56
C ARG A 88 16.78 15.42 -18.32
N ALA A 89 15.96 15.06 -17.33
CA ALA A 89 15.97 15.73 -16.02
C ALA A 89 17.35 15.64 -15.35
N SER A 90 17.58 16.47 -14.33
CA SER A 90 18.84 16.46 -13.59
C SER A 90 19.06 15.12 -12.87
N ARG A 91 20.33 14.79 -12.56
CA ARG A 91 20.67 13.55 -11.86
C ARG A 91 20.03 13.48 -10.48
N GLU A 92 19.96 14.61 -9.80
CA GLU A 92 19.31 14.76 -8.49
C GLU A 92 17.85 14.31 -8.57
N ARG A 93 17.14 14.72 -9.63
CA ARG A 93 15.73 14.32 -9.81
C ARG A 93 15.57 12.82 -10.04
N ILE A 94 16.46 12.20 -10.83
CA ILE A 94 16.46 10.76 -11.05
C ILE A 94 16.74 10.01 -9.74
N ASP A 95 17.70 10.50 -8.95
CA ASP A 95 18.03 9.92 -7.65
C ASP A 95 16.90 10.06 -6.62
N GLU A 96 16.18 11.18 -6.60
CA GLU A 96 15.00 11.37 -5.75
C GLU A 96 13.90 10.34 -6.05
N LEU A 97 13.55 10.17 -7.32
CA LEU A 97 12.52 9.22 -7.74
C LEU A 97 12.94 7.77 -7.46
N ALA A 98 14.20 7.43 -7.73
CA ALA A 98 14.75 6.11 -7.43
C ALA A 98 14.70 5.80 -5.92
N LYS A 99 15.13 6.76 -5.07
CA LYS A 99 15.05 6.64 -3.61
C LYS A 99 13.61 6.52 -3.14
N TYR A 100 12.69 7.28 -3.72
CA TYR A 100 11.28 7.21 -3.35
C TYR A 100 10.65 5.85 -3.68
N GLY A 101 10.95 5.28 -4.86
CA GLY A 101 10.48 3.95 -5.24
C GLY A 101 10.95 2.85 -4.27
N LEU A 102 12.22 2.88 -3.85
CA LEU A 102 12.76 1.95 -2.86
C LEU A 102 12.18 2.19 -1.46
N LYS A 103 11.93 3.46 -1.11
CA LYS A 103 11.25 3.82 0.14
C LYS A 103 9.85 3.22 0.24
N LEU A 104 9.12 3.06 -0.87
CA LEU A 104 7.80 2.40 -0.85
C LEU A 104 7.91 0.89 -0.56
N ARG A 105 9.03 0.26 -0.95
CA ARG A 105 9.35 -1.12 -0.57
C ARG A 105 9.63 -1.23 0.93
N ASP A 106 10.49 -0.35 1.43
CA ASP A 106 11.10 -0.52 2.75
C ASP A 106 10.32 0.20 3.86
N GLY A 107 9.69 1.34 3.57
CA GLY A 107 8.81 2.08 4.47
C GLY A 107 9.18 3.55 4.68
N ASN A 108 8.29 4.29 5.35
CA ASN A 108 8.49 5.70 5.68
C ASN A 108 8.54 5.91 7.20
N VAL A 109 9.76 5.98 7.73
CA VAL A 109 10.04 6.23 9.16
C VAL A 109 9.39 7.52 9.67
N GLN A 110 9.31 8.58 8.86
CA GLN A 110 8.80 9.88 9.31
C GLN A 110 7.27 9.89 9.47
N THR A 111 6.55 9.26 8.55
CA THR A 111 5.07 9.20 8.61
C THR A 111 4.57 7.95 9.32
N LYS A 112 5.48 7.10 9.84
CA LYS A 112 5.20 5.77 10.39
C LYS A 112 4.31 4.95 9.45
N THR A 113 4.50 5.12 8.15
CA THR A 113 3.73 4.39 7.15
C THR A 113 4.58 3.21 6.72
N PRO A 114 4.14 1.97 7.02
CA PRO A 114 4.95 0.82 6.75
C PRO A 114 5.15 0.62 5.25
N GLY A 115 6.33 0.17 4.86
CA GLY A 115 6.59 -0.28 3.49
C GLY A 115 5.99 -1.65 3.23
N TYR A 116 6.09 -2.08 1.97
CA TYR A 116 5.71 -3.44 1.57
C TYR A 116 6.35 -4.51 2.47
N ASN A 117 7.68 -4.46 2.60
CA ASN A 117 8.47 -5.46 3.34
C ASN A 117 8.23 -5.41 4.86
N GLU A 118 7.83 -4.27 5.41
CA GLU A 118 7.49 -4.15 6.83
C GLU A 118 6.11 -4.73 7.15
N ARG A 119 5.20 -4.73 6.16
CA ARG A 119 3.82 -5.18 6.37
C ARG A 119 3.66 -6.69 6.13
N LEU A 120 4.40 -7.27 5.20
CA LEU A 120 4.31 -8.70 4.87
C LEU A 120 4.49 -9.62 6.10
N PRO A 121 5.54 -9.49 6.95
CA PRO A 121 5.72 -10.38 8.10
C PRO A 121 4.59 -10.31 9.14
N GLN A 122 3.86 -9.19 9.16
CA GLN A 122 2.71 -9.04 10.06
C GLN A 122 1.55 -9.91 9.59
N TRP A 123 1.32 -9.98 8.28
CA TRP A 123 0.26 -10.82 7.71
C TRP A 123 0.63 -12.30 7.68
N GLU A 124 1.89 -12.64 7.43
CA GLU A 124 2.41 -14.02 7.56
C GLU A 124 2.23 -14.57 8.98
N ARG A 125 2.29 -13.71 10.00
CA ARG A 125 2.00 -14.08 11.38
C ARG A 125 0.50 -14.08 11.68
N ALA A 126 -0.22 -13.04 11.28
CA ALA A 126 -1.61 -12.85 11.68
C ALA A 126 -2.56 -13.86 11.02
N LEU A 127 -2.41 -14.16 9.72
CA LEU A 127 -3.38 -15.00 9.01
C LEU A 127 -3.42 -16.44 9.55
N PRO A 128 -2.29 -17.14 9.76
CA PRO A 128 -2.34 -18.50 10.31
C PRO A 128 -2.75 -18.58 11.79
N ASN A 129 -2.56 -17.51 12.57
CA ASN A 129 -2.78 -17.54 14.02
C ASN A 129 -4.12 -16.92 14.44
N ASP A 130 -4.49 -15.79 13.82
CA ASP A 130 -5.67 -15.00 14.18
C ASP A 130 -6.85 -15.26 13.23
N VAL A 131 -6.60 -15.76 12.01
CA VAL A 131 -7.62 -16.07 10.98
C VAL A 131 -7.38 -17.46 10.35
N PRO A 132 -7.20 -18.53 11.15
CA PRO A 132 -6.68 -19.83 10.69
C PRO A 132 -7.57 -20.59 9.68
N GLU A 133 -8.85 -20.25 9.59
CA GLU A 133 -9.82 -20.97 8.74
C GLU A 133 -9.94 -20.39 7.32
N GLU A 134 -9.00 -19.52 6.92
CA GLU A 134 -9.06 -18.78 5.64
C GLU A 134 -7.80 -19.01 4.77
N PRO A 135 -7.54 -20.25 4.30
CA PRO A 135 -6.30 -20.58 3.59
C PRO A 135 -6.16 -19.84 2.25
N GLU A 136 -7.26 -19.45 1.61
CA GLU A 136 -7.20 -18.66 0.37
C GLU A 136 -6.83 -17.20 0.65
N LEU A 137 -7.29 -16.60 1.76
CA LEU A 137 -6.84 -15.26 2.18
C LEU A 137 -5.35 -15.29 2.53
N GLU A 138 -4.91 -16.30 3.28
CA GLU A 138 -3.50 -16.51 3.59
C GLU A 138 -2.67 -16.60 2.30
N ARG A 139 -3.04 -17.51 1.39
CA ARG A 139 -2.32 -17.72 0.14
C ARG A 139 -2.24 -16.45 -0.71
N LEU A 140 -3.36 -15.74 -0.88
CA LEU A 140 -3.41 -14.52 -1.68
C LEU A 140 -2.58 -13.40 -1.06
N MET A 141 -2.64 -13.23 0.26
CA MET A 141 -1.99 -12.13 0.97
C MET A 141 -0.49 -12.34 1.19
N THR A 142 -0.04 -13.58 1.35
CA THR A 142 1.35 -13.90 1.74
C THR A 142 2.18 -14.53 0.64
N LYS A 143 1.55 -15.07 -0.41
CA LYS A 143 2.26 -15.77 -1.51
C LYS A 143 1.89 -15.20 -2.87
N ALA A 144 0.63 -15.33 -3.28
CA ALA A 144 0.22 -15.06 -4.66
C ALA A 144 0.39 -13.59 -5.06
N SER A 145 0.00 -12.63 -4.20
CA SER A 145 0.27 -11.21 -4.46
C SER A 145 1.73 -10.82 -4.22
N VAL A 146 2.46 -11.59 -3.40
CA VAL A 146 3.82 -11.29 -2.96
C VAL A 146 4.88 -11.62 -4.00
N GLU A 147 4.77 -12.77 -4.65
CA GLU A 147 5.72 -13.19 -5.67
C GLU A 147 5.91 -12.15 -6.80
N PRO A 148 4.85 -11.65 -7.47
CA PRO A 148 5.01 -10.63 -8.49
C PRO A 148 5.54 -9.31 -7.93
N ALA A 149 5.19 -8.92 -6.69
CA ALA A 149 5.70 -7.71 -6.05
C ALA A 149 7.21 -7.79 -5.78
N HIS A 150 7.71 -8.92 -5.29
CA HIS A 150 9.15 -9.12 -5.08
C HIS A 150 9.94 -9.02 -6.39
N LYS A 151 9.45 -9.70 -7.44
CA LYS A 151 10.05 -9.61 -8.79
C LYS A 151 9.98 -8.18 -9.34
N PHE A 152 8.92 -7.44 -9.02
CA PHE A 152 8.74 -6.05 -9.44
C PHE A 152 9.77 -5.14 -8.78
N PHE A 153 9.97 -5.26 -7.46
CA PHE A 153 10.98 -4.49 -6.74
C PHE A 153 12.41 -4.85 -7.16
N ASP A 154 12.69 -6.11 -7.44
CA ASP A 154 13.97 -6.54 -8.02
C ASP A 154 14.21 -5.88 -9.39
N ALA A 155 13.22 -5.91 -10.28
CA ALA A 155 13.31 -5.24 -11.58
C ALA A 155 13.50 -3.72 -11.45
N LEU A 156 12.86 -3.08 -10.48
CA LEU A 156 13.04 -1.66 -10.18
C LEU A 156 14.49 -1.36 -9.78
N GLU A 157 14.99 -2.06 -8.76
CA GLU A 157 16.30 -1.81 -8.15
C GLU A 157 17.45 -2.18 -9.08
N ASN A 158 17.41 -3.40 -9.62
CA ASN A 158 18.55 -4.00 -10.28
C ASN A 158 18.59 -3.74 -11.79
N ARG A 159 17.48 -3.28 -12.39
CA ARG A 159 17.37 -3.09 -13.84
C ARG A 159 16.95 -1.68 -14.22
N LEU A 160 15.77 -1.23 -13.76
CA LEU A 160 15.19 0.05 -14.18
C LEU A 160 16.03 1.24 -13.71
N ILE A 161 16.31 1.33 -12.40
CA ILE A 161 17.09 2.44 -11.81
C ILE A 161 18.48 2.56 -12.48
N PRO A 162 19.26 1.47 -12.67
CA PRO A 162 20.52 1.54 -13.39
C PRO A 162 20.38 2.01 -14.85
N ALA A 163 19.37 1.54 -15.59
CA ALA A 163 19.15 1.95 -16.97
C ALA A 163 18.84 3.45 -17.08
N THR A 164 17.98 3.97 -16.20
CA THR A 164 17.64 5.41 -16.18
C THR A 164 18.83 6.28 -15.77
N LYS A 165 19.66 5.83 -14.81
CA LYS A 165 20.88 6.55 -14.40
C LYS A 165 21.94 6.62 -15.50
N ARG A 166 22.02 5.60 -16.36
CA ARG A 166 22.93 5.58 -17.52
C ARG A 166 22.36 6.31 -18.74
N GLY A 167 21.11 6.77 -18.68
CA GLY A 167 20.44 7.41 -19.81
C GLY A 167 20.01 6.44 -20.92
N ASP A 168 19.95 5.13 -20.64
CA ASP A 168 19.50 4.13 -21.59
C ASP A 168 17.96 4.07 -21.61
N ILE A 169 17.37 5.04 -22.31
CA ILE A 169 15.92 5.23 -22.30
C ILE A 169 15.18 4.09 -23.04
N ALA A 170 15.79 3.53 -24.08
CA ALA A 170 15.22 2.43 -24.82
C ALA A 170 15.07 1.20 -23.91
N GLU A 171 16.14 0.86 -23.17
CA GLU A 171 16.10 -0.24 -22.22
C GLU A 171 15.17 0.05 -21.04
N ALA A 172 15.20 1.27 -20.49
CA ALA A 172 14.30 1.65 -19.40
C ALA A 172 12.82 1.50 -19.78
N LYS A 173 12.43 1.94 -20.99
CA LYS A 173 11.07 1.75 -21.53
C LYS A 173 10.74 0.28 -21.76
N ASN A 174 11.71 -0.53 -22.21
CA ASN A 174 11.53 -1.98 -22.37
C ASN A 174 11.32 -2.68 -21.03
N ILE A 175 12.15 -2.41 -20.02
CA ILE A 175 12.01 -2.98 -18.66
C ILE A 175 10.63 -2.64 -18.11
N LEU A 176 10.23 -1.37 -18.18
CA LEU A 176 8.94 -0.92 -17.67
C LEU A 176 7.76 -1.64 -18.34
N ARG A 177 7.76 -1.74 -19.67
CA ARG A 177 6.63 -2.29 -20.45
C ARG A 177 6.59 -3.80 -20.52
N LYS A 178 7.75 -4.46 -20.63
CA LYS A 178 7.84 -5.90 -20.88
C LYS A 178 8.15 -6.72 -19.64
N ASN A 179 8.67 -6.10 -18.58
CA ASN A 179 8.97 -6.80 -17.33
C ASN A 179 8.09 -6.32 -16.19
N MET A 180 8.03 -5.01 -15.92
CA MET A 180 7.34 -4.49 -14.73
C MET A 180 5.82 -4.44 -14.87
N LEU A 181 5.29 -4.04 -16.04
CA LEU A 181 3.84 -3.99 -16.28
C LEU A 181 3.16 -5.37 -16.07
N PRO A 182 3.63 -6.48 -16.67
CA PRO A 182 3.02 -7.79 -16.43
C PRO A 182 3.02 -8.21 -14.95
N LEU A 183 4.10 -7.91 -14.21
CA LEU A 183 4.19 -8.18 -12.78
C LEU A 183 3.19 -7.35 -11.98
N TYR A 184 3.01 -6.08 -12.33
CA TYR A 184 1.98 -5.23 -11.73
C TYR A 184 0.57 -5.75 -12.02
N GLU A 185 0.28 -6.17 -13.25
CA GLU A 185 -1.03 -6.72 -13.62
C GLU A 185 -1.32 -8.04 -12.89
N GLU A 186 -0.33 -8.90 -12.76
CA GLU A 186 -0.44 -10.14 -11.98
C GLU A 186 -0.68 -9.86 -10.49
N HIS A 187 0.09 -8.94 -9.91
CA HIS A 187 -0.11 -8.49 -8.54
C HIS A 187 -1.52 -7.93 -8.33
N ARG A 188 -1.96 -7.00 -9.19
CA ARG A 188 -3.30 -6.39 -9.14
C ARG A 188 -4.39 -7.45 -9.19
N LYS A 189 -4.29 -8.41 -10.12
CA LYS A 189 -5.26 -9.51 -10.20
C LYS A 189 -5.36 -10.29 -8.88
N ASN A 190 -4.23 -10.57 -8.23
CA ASN A 190 -4.22 -11.28 -6.95
C ASN A 190 -4.78 -10.42 -5.80
N ILE A 191 -4.56 -9.10 -5.83
CA ILE A 191 -5.18 -8.15 -4.89
C ILE A 191 -6.70 -8.08 -5.10
N ASP A 192 -7.18 -8.02 -6.34
CA ASP A 192 -8.63 -7.99 -6.65
C ASP A 192 -9.32 -9.27 -6.13
N LEU A 193 -8.68 -10.44 -6.31
CA LEU A 193 -9.15 -11.70 -5.73
C LEU A 193 -9.14 -11.69 -4.20
N LEU A 194 -8.09 -11.14 -3.59
CA LEU A 194 -7.96 -11.03 -2.13
C LEU A 194 -9.09 -10.18 -1.55
N VAL A 195 -9.35 -9.02 -2.14
CA VAL A 195 -10.43 -8.11 -1.71
C VAL A 195 -11.77 -8.82 -1.82
N ALA A 196 -12.06 -9.48 -2.94
CA ALA A 196 -13.31 -10.21 -3.11
C ALA A 196 -13.50 -11.34 -2.09
N ALA A 197 -12.44 -12.10 -1.81
CA ALA A 197 -12.46 -13.17 -0.81
C ALA A 197 -12.66 -12.60 0.61
N ALA A 198 -11.95 -11.53 0.96
CA ALA A 198 -12.05 -10.89 2.28
C ALA A 198 -13.44 -10.28 2.50
N ASP A 199 -14.01 -9.63 1.49
CA ASP A 199 -15.33 -9.01 1.56
C ASP A 199 -16.44 -10.07 1.70
N LYS A 200 -16.32 -11.20 0.97
CA LYS A 200 -17.20 -12.35 1.15
C LYS A 200 -17.13 -12.87 2.58
N LYS A 201 -15.93 -13.08 3.12
CA LYS A 201 -15.75 -13.62 4.47
C LYS A 201 -16.26 -12.65 5.53
N PHE A 202 -16.01 -11.36 5.37
CA PHE A 202 -16.53 -10.31 6.25
C PHE A 202 -18.05 -10.39 6.38
N LYS A 203 -18.77 -10.45 5.25
CA LYS A 203 -20.24 -10.58 5.22
C LYS A 203 -20.74 -11.87 5.85
N GLU A 204 -20.03 -12.98 5.65
CA GLU A 204 -20.37 -14.26 6.28
C GLU A 204 -20.23 -14.21 7.81
N ILE A 205 -19.17 -13.59 8.33
CA ILE A 205 -18.96 -13.41 9.77
C ILE A 205 -20.01 -12.47 10.35
N GLU A 206 -20.24 -11.32 9.72
CA GLU A 206 -21.20 -10.32 10.19
C GLU A 206 -22.61 -10.91 10.30
N ARG A 207 -23.07 -11.63 9.27
CA ARG A 207 -24.38 -12.30 9.29
C ARG A 207 -24.50 -13.30 10.45
N LYS A 208 -23.49 -14.13 10.69
CA LYS A 208 -23.51 -15.13 11.78
C LYS A 208 -23.61 -14.51 13.18
N ILE A 209 -23.20 -13.26 13.35
CA ILE A 209 -23.19 -12.57 14.65
C ILE A 209 -24.52 -11.84 14.90
N LEU A 210 -25.22 -11.46 13.83
CA LEU A 210 -26.48 -10.72 13.88
C LEU A 210 -27.73 -11.62 13.84
N GLU A 211 -27.57 -12.91 13.52
CA GLU A 211 -28.59 -13.97 13.63
C GLU A 211 -28.61 -14.59 15.03
#